data_AF-A0A418VW21-F1
#
_entry.id   AF-A0A418VW21-F1
#
_cell.length_a   1.000
_cell.length_b   1.000
_cell.length_c   1.000
_cell.angle_alpha   90.00
_cell.angle_beta   90.00
_cell.angle_gamma   90.00
#
_symmetry.space_group_name_H-M   'P 1'
#
loop_
_entity.id
_entity.type
_entity.pdbx_description
1 polymer ?
#
loop_
_entity_poly.entity_id
_entity_poly.type
_entity_poly.pdbx_seq_one_letter_code
_entity_poly.pdbx_strand_id
1 'polypeptide(L)'
;MGTEEIFAAALAEHEGGRLAAAEAGYRAALAREPCHPQANNNLAVLLRRARRWGEAAVCLRKAVAGWPEDSGVRSNLACTLGDQGRVAEAMAAMRVALALSPEAPGSWFNAGNLLKSAQNNSARNPEGAKTAYRRAIRLNPDMGEALSNLGDSQREDGALTQAVDSYLAAIRARPDLPQPFVNLGEALKDQGRITEAIGILQKGLEHHPDMALMRSNLLLALHYSPWVPPEVIARAHAHWNKRHAQPLFDGAKRFANDRDPDRRLRIGYVSPDFCHHACAHFIEPLLREHDRGAVEVLCYATGRRRDEMTLRMETLADGWRSLADLDDAAAAALVERDRVDLLVDLAGHTAGGRPLLFARRSAPVQVTWLGYPDTTGMPVVDCRLTDAIADPPGGADGWHAERLVRLPRGFLAFQPPTGADRVGEPPVVANGFVTFGSFNSLAKVTSEVVRVWSALLARAPSARLLLKSRGFEDVAVRRAVLQDFARRGVAPERIELLMPTRSAADHLRVYDRLDVALDPFPYNGTTTTCEALWMGVPVVTLAGRHHVARVGASLLTRCGLEELIGRDEAGYVEVAAALAGDLKRLSGLRQGMRARLEGSALLDHRGFARSVEEAYRAMWRGWTSGGRP
;
A
#
# COMPACT_ATOMS: atom_id res chain seq x y z
N MET A 1 -1.75 54.58 2.26
CA MET A 1 -2.16 53.66 1.19
C MET A 1 -3.65 53.38 1.31
N GLY A 2 -4.37 53.46 0.19
CA GLY A 2 -5.78 53.06 0.09
C GLY A 2 -5.95 51.54 0.18
N THR A 3 -7.18 51.04 0.37
CA THR A 3 -7.46 49.60 0.45
C THR A 3 -6.96 48.84 -0.79
N GLU A 4 -7.19 49.39 -1.98
CA GLU A 4 -6.77 48.81 -3.26
C GLU A 4 -5.25 48.68 -3.40
N GLU A 5 -4.49 49.67 -2.93
CA GLU A 5 -3.02 49.61 -2.96
C GLU A 5 -2.47 48.51 -2.05
N ILE A 6 -3.10 48.33 -0.88
CA ILE A 6 -2.73 47.27 0.08
C ILE A 6 -3.10 45.90 -0.48
N PHE A 7 -4.28 45.79 -1.10
CA PHE A 7 -4.71 44.57 -1.76
C PHE A 7 -3.77 44.19 -2.93
N ALA A 8 -3.42 45.15 -3.79
CA ALA A 8 -2.50 44.93 -4.90
C ALA A 8 -1.12 44.48 -4.41
N ALA A 9 -0.58 45.09 -3.36
CA ALA A 9 0.65 44.63 -2.72
C ALA A 9 0.52 43.19 -2.19
N ALA A 10 -0.58 42.88 -1.51
CA ALA A 10 -0.84 41.53 -1.00
C ALA A 10 -0.98 40.48 -2.12
N LEU A 11 -1.58 40.85 -3.26
CA LEU A 11 -1.68 40.01 -4.44
C LEU A 11 -0.31 39.75 -5.07
N ALA A 12 0.54 40.77 -5.19
CA ALA A 12 1.91 40.59 -5.68
C ALA A 12 2.74 39.68 -4.76
N GLU A 13 2.56 39.79 -3.44
CA GLU A 13 3.17 38.85 -2.47
C GLU A 13 2.65 37.42 -2.66
N HIS A 14 1.36 37.25 -2.95
CA HIS A 14 0.74 35.95 -3.21
C HIS A 14 1.28 35.32 -4.49
N GLU A 15 1.31 36.07 -5.60
CA GLU A 15 1.85 35.64 -6.89
C GLU A 15 3.36 35.34 -6.80
N GLY A 16 4.09 36.09 -5.98
CA GLY A 16 5.49 35.83 -5.65
C GLY A 16 5.73 34.68 -4.66
N GLY A 17 4.68 33.98 -4.23
CA GLY A 17 4.77 32.82 -3.33
C GLY A 17 5.06 33.15 -1.86
N ARG A 18 5.09 34.43 -1.47
CA ARG A 18 5.33 34.88 -0.09
C ARG A 18 4.03 34.84 0.72
N LEU A 19 3.52 33.62 0.96
CA LEU A 19 2.17 33.38 1.48
C LEU A 19 1.90 34.03 2.85
N ALA A 20 2.87 34.10 3.74
CA ALA A 20 2.71 34.74 5.05
C ALA A 20 2.53 36.27 4.92
N ALA A 21 3.31 36.89 4.02
CA ALA A 21 3.19 38.32 3.71
C ALA A 21 1.87 38.61 2.99
N ALA A 22 1.47 37.73 2.06
CA ALA A 22 0.17 37.81 1.39
C ALA A 22 -1.00 37.72 2.38
N GLU A 23 -0.97 36.77 3.33
CA GLU A 23 -2.00 36.67 4.37
C GLU A 23 -2.08 37.96 5.21
N ALA A 24 -0.93 38.48 5.66
CA ALA A 24 -0.86 39.72 6.42
C ALA A 24 -1.42 40.90 5.62
N GLY A 25 -1.07 41.01 4.34
CA GLY A 25 -1.55 42.03 3.43
C GLY A 25 -3.06 41.97 3.21
N TYR A 26 -3.63 40.78 2.96
CA TYR A 26 -5.08 40.63 2.83
C TYR A 26 -5.81 40.97 4.13
N ARG A 27 -5.28 40.58 5.30
CA ARG A 27 -5.85 41.00 6.60
C ARG A 27 -5.82 42.52 6.77
N ALA A 28 -4.75 43.19 6.35
CA ALA A 28 -4.64 44.65 6.41
C ALA A 28 -5.63 45.37 5.48
N ALA A 29 -5.87 44.84 4.27
CA ALA A 29 -6.91 45.34 3.37
C ALA A 29 -8.31 45.18 4.01
N LEU A 30 -8.59 43.99 4.56
CA LEU A 30 -9.87 43.68 5.20
C LEU A 30 -10.12 44.43 6.52
N ALA A 31 -9.08 44.91 7.20
CA ALA A 31 -9.22 45.78 8.37
C ALA A 31 -9.77 47.17 7.99
N ARG A 32 -9.51 47.63 6.76
CA ARG A 32 -10.04 48.89 6.22
C ARG A 32 -11.39 48.69 5.53
N GLU A 33 -11.53 47.60 4.78
CA GLU A 33 -12.76 47.26 4.07
C GLU A 33 -13.16 45.79 4.33
N PRO A 34 -13.94 45.53 5.39
CA PRO A 34 -14.27 44.16 5.80
C PRO A 34 -15.00 43.32 4.77
N CYS A 35 -15.72 43.95 3.84
CA CYS A 35 -16.54 43.29 2.81
C CYS A 35 -15.87 43.25 1.43
N HIS A 36 -14.58 43.62 1.31
CA HIS A 36 -13.85 43.55 0.03
C HIS A 36 -13.86 42.11 -0.51
N PRO A 37 -14.53 41.81 -1.63
CA PRO A 37 -14.81 40.42 -2.01
C PRO A 37 -13.55 39.65 -2.44
N GLN A 38 -12.68 40.26 -3.25
CA GLN A 38 -11.45 39.62 -3.74
C GLN A 38 -10.46 39.30 -2.62
N ALA A 39 -10.20 40.26 -1.72
CA ALA A 39 -9.34 40.07 -0.55
C ALA A 39 -9.87 38.95 0.36
N ASN A 40 -11.19 38.89 0.58
CA ASN A 40 -11.82 37.80 1.34
C ASN A 40 -11.64 36.44 0.63
N ASN A 41 -11.87 36.36 -0.69
CA ASN A 41 -11.66 35.12 -1.45
C ASN A 41 -10.20 34.65 -1.38
N ASN A 42 -9.24 35.54 -1.64
CA ASN A 42 -7.83 35.17 -1.69
C ASN A 42 -7.28 34.79 -0.31
N LEU A 43 -7.67 35.51 0.74
CA LEU A 43 -7.35 35.13 2.12
C LEU A 43 -7.92 33.75 2.45
N ALA A 44 -9.15 33.47 2.05
CA ALA A 44 -9.77 32.17 2.31
C ALA A 44 -9.04 31.01 1.63
N VAL A 45 -8.51 31.21 0.41
CA VAL A 45 -7.67 30.21 -0.28
C VAL A 45 -6.43 29.88 0.55
N LEU A 46 -5.74 30.89 1.09
CA LEU A 46 -4.57 30.71 1.97
C LEU A 46 -4.94 30.00 3.27
N LEU A 47 -6.02 30.43 3.93
CA LEU A 47 -6.51 29.85 5.18
C LEU A 47 -6.93 28.39 4.98
N ARG A 48 -7.62 28.07 3.88
CA ARG A 48 -8.02 26.71 3.54
C ARG A 48 -6.80 25.81 3.34
N ARG A 49 -5.76 26.28 2.64
CA ARG A 49 -4.48 25.57 2.48
C ARG A 49 -3.78 25.34 3.82
N ALA A 50 -3.86 26.31 4.73
CA ALA A 50 -3.38 26.20 6.12
C ALA A 50 -4.32 25.39 7.03
N ARG A 51 -5.37 24.77 6.49
CA ARG A 51 -6.40 23.99 7.22
C ARG A 51 -7.19 24.77 8.27
N ARG A 52 -7.18 26.10 8.18
CA ARG A 52 -7.99 27.02 9.01
C ARG A 52 -9.37 27.18 8.38
N TRP A 53 -10.05 26.06 8.16
CA TRP A 53 -11.28 26.00 7.37
C TRP A 53 -12.40 26.87 7.96
N GLY A 54 -12.46 26.99 9.30
CA GLY A 54 -13.40 27.86 10.01
C GLY A 54 -13.34 29.31 9.54
N GLU A 55 -12.14 29.90 9.63
CA GLU A 55 -11.89 31.27 9.18
C GLU A 55 -12.08 31.42 7.66
N ALA A 56 -11.60 30.45 6.87
CA ALA A 56 -11.77 30.47 5.42
C ALA A 56 -13.25 30.54 5.01
N ALA A 57 -14.13 29.78 5.66
CA ALA A 57 -15.57 29.81 5.36
C ALA A 57 -16.22 31.16 5.72
N VAL A 58 -15.75 31.83 6.78
CA VAL A 58 -16.23 33.18 7.14
C VAL A 58 -15.86 34.19 6.06
N CYS A 59 -14.60 34.18 5.61
CA CYS A 59 -14.14 35.03 4.51
C CYS A 59 -14.93 34.75 3.22
N LEU A 60 -15.12 33.48 2.86
CA LEU A 60 -15.87 33.12 1.64
C LEU A 60 -17.34 33.51 1.68
N ARG A 61 -18.00 33.47 2.84
CA ARG A 61 -19.37 34.00 2.96
C ARG A 61 -19.45 35.50 2.68
N LYS A 62 -18.46 36.29 3.15
CA LYS A 62 -18.36 37.72 2.84
C LYS A 62 -18.09 37.96 1.36
N ALA A 63 -17.19 37.17 0.77
CA ALA A 63 -16.91 37.24 -0.67
C ALA A 63 -18.15 36.92 -1.51
N VAL A 64 -18.92 35.87 -1.16
CA VAL A 64 -20.20 35.54 -1.84
C VAL A 64 -21.25 36.64 -1.65
N ALA A 65 -21.28 37.33 -0.51
CA ALA A 65 -22.22 38.43 -0.29
C ALA A 65 -21.93 39.63 -1.21
N GLY A 66 -20.64 39.95 -1.45
CA GLY A 66 -20.24 41.01 -2.36
C GLY A 66 -20.26 40.62 -3.85
N TRP A 67 -20.04 39.34 -4.15
CA TRP A 67 -20.12 38.77 -5.51
C TRP A 67 -21.09 37.59 -5.57
N PRO A 68 -22.41 37.84 -5.49
CA PRO A 68 -23.41 36.79 -5.40
C PRO A 68 -23.54 35.92 -6.66
N GLU A 69 -23.11 36.42 -7.82
CA GLU A 69 -23.18 35.70 -9.10
C GLU A 69 -21.85 35.05 -9.50
N ASP A 70 -20.78 35.24 -8.72
CA ASP A 70 -19.49 34.63 -9.00
C ASP A 70 -19.48 33.13 -8.65
N SER A 71 -19.42 32.30 -9.69
CA SER A 71 -19.36 30.84 -9.57
C SER A 71 -18.09 30.36 -8.86
N GLY A 72 -16.95 30.99 -9.11
CA GLY A 72 -15.65 30.61 -8.56
C GLY A 72 -15.59 30.77 -7.03
N VAL A 73 -16.04 31.91 -6.51
CA VAL A 73 -16.11 32.17 -5.07
C VAL A 73 -17.09 31.20 -4.39
N ARG A 74 -18.22 30.90 -5.02
CA ARG A 74 -19.18 29.90 -4.50
C ARG A 74 -18.61 28.49 -4.52
N SER A 75 -17.87 28.09 -5.55
CA SER A 75 -17.15 26.82 -5.58
C SER A 75 -16.10 26.74 -4.49
N ASN A 76 -15.35 27.81 -4.22
CA ASN A 76 -14.39 27.87 -3.12
C ASN A 76 -15.09 27.72 -1.75
N LEU A 77 -16.24 28.38 -1.56
CA LEU A 77 -17.08 28.20 -0.37
C LEU A 77 -17.53 26.74 -0.21
N ALA A 78 -18.03 26.13 -1.29
CA ALA A 78 -18.46 24.74 -1.29
C ALA A 78 -17.33 23.79 -0.91
N CYS A 79 -16.14 23.92 -1.51
CA CYS A 79 -14.98 23.11 -1.15
C CYS A 79 -14.58 23.29 0.32
N THR A 80 -14.57 24.52 0.82
CA THR A 80 -14.24 24.81 2.23
C THR A 80 -15.25 24.22 3.21
N LEU A 81 -16.55 24.29 2.89
CA LEU A 81 -17.60 23.63 3.68
C LEU A 81 -17.45 22.11 3.64
N GLY A 82 -17.02 21.56 2.51
CA GLY A 82 -16.69 20.15 2.35
C GLY A 82 -15.54 19.73 3.27
N ASP A 83 -14.46 20.51 3.32
CA ASP A 83 -13.32 20.27 4.22
C ASP A 83 -13.73 20.32 5.70
N GLN A 84 -14.71 21.16 6.07
CA GLN A 84 -15.32 21.19 7.41
C GLN A 84 -16.24 19.99 7.72
N GLY A 85 -16.45 19.07 6.78
CA GLY A 85 -17.41 17.97 6.92
C GLY A 85 -18.88 18.40 6.78
N ARG A 86 -19.17 19.65 6.42
CA ARG A 86 -20.53 20.19 6.22
C ARG A 86 -21.05 19.87 4.82
N VAL A 87 -21.12 18.57 4.53
CA VAL A 87 -21.35 18.06 3.17
C VAL A 87 -22.66 18.55 2.55
N ALA A 88 -23.75 18.62 3.31
CA ALA A 88 -25.04 19.08 2.79
C ALA A 88 -24.98 20.53 2.29
N GLU A 89 -24.36 21.43 3.08
CA GLU A 89 -24.19 22.84 2.70
C GLU A 89 -23.19 23.00 1.56
N ALA A 90 -22.11 22.20 1.56
CA ALA A 90 -21.14 22.16 0.47
C ALA A 90 -21.82 21.81 -0.86
N MET A 91 -22.65 20.76 -0.86
CA MET A 91 -23.39 20.33 -2.05
C MET A 91 -24.43 21.37 -2.49
N ALA A 92 -25.11 22.03 -1.56
CA ALA A 92 -26.04 23.12 -1.89
C ALA A 92 -25.31 24.30 -2.55
N ALA A 93 -24.20 24.75 -1.96
CA ALA A 93 -23.37 25.82 -2.52
C ALA A 93 -22.81 25.45 -3.90
N MET A 94 -22.38 24.19 -4.08
CA MET A 94 -21.85 23.70 -5.36
C MET A 94 -22.93 23.68 -6.46
N ARG A 95 -24.18 23.28 -6.14
CA ARG A 95 -25.29 23.33 -7.11
C ARG A 95 -25.54 24.75 -7.61
N VAL A 96 -25.51 25.74 -6.73
CA VAL A 96 -25.65 27.14 -7.12
C VAL A 96 -24.48 27.59 -8.00
N ALA A 97 -23.24 27.23 -7.64
CA ALA A 97 -22.07 27.55 -8.45
C ALA A 97 -22.18 26.98 -9.89
N LEU A 98 -22.63 25.73 -10.01
CA LEU A 98 -22.84 25.07 -11.31
C LEU A 98 -24.01 25.67 -12.10
N ALA A 99 -25.06 26.15 -11.43
CA ALA A 99 -26.18 26.81 -12.09
C ALA A 99 -25.79 28.20 -12.65
N LEU A 100 -24.94 28.94 -11.93
CA LEU A 100 -24.44 30.24 -12.35
C LEU A 100 -23.46 30.15 -13.53
N SER A 101 -22.64 29.10 -13.59
CA SER A 101 -21.70 28.89 -14.68
C SER A 101 -21.60 27.41 -15.09
N PRO A 102 -22.54 26.92 -15.91
CA PRO A 102 -22.59 25.52 -16.33
C PRO A 102 -21.47 25.13 -17.30
N GLU A 103 -20.75 26.10 -17.84
CA GLU A 103 -19.64 25.94 -18.78
C GLU A 103 -18.26 26.10 -18.12
N ALA A 104 -18.19 26.37 -16.81
CA ALA A 104 -16.93 26.46 -16.09
C ALA A 104 -16.37 25.05 -15.75
N PRO A 105 -15.29 24.59 -16.40
CA PRO A 105 -14.75 23.25 -16.16
C PRO A 105 -14.23 23.08 -14.72
N GLY A 106 -13.66 24.13 -14.13
CA GLY A 106 -13.16 24.11 -12.74
C GLY A 106 -14.26 23.84 -11.71
N SER A 107 -15.47 24.37 -11.91
CA SER A 107 -16.61 24.12 -11.02
C SER A 107 -17.07 22.66 -11.09
N TRP A 108 -17.07 22.05 -12.28
CA TRP A 108 -17.36 20.63 -12.45
C TRP A 108 -16.28 19.73 -11.84
N PHE A 109 -15.01 20.08 -12.00
CA PHE A 109 -13.90 19.36 -11.34
C PHE A 109 -14.02 19.40 -9.82
N ASN A 110 -14.27 20.58 -9.25
CA ASN A 110 -14.46 20.75 -7.81
C ASN A 110 -15.70 20.01 -7.28
N ALA A 111 -16.79 19.99 -8.06
CA ALA A 111 -17.97 19.17 -7.76
C ALA A 111 -17.62 17.68 -7.72
N GLY A 112 -16.83 17.20 -8.69
CA GLY A 112 -16.35 15.82 -8.72
C GLY A 112 -15.54 15.46 -7.48
N ASN A 113 -14.61 16.34 -7.07
CA ASN A 113 -13.80 16.14 -5.87
C ASN A 113 -14.68 16.06 -4.62
N LEU A 114 -15.64 16.97 -4.45
CA LEU A 114 -16.56 17.00 -3.32
C LEU A 114 -17.42 15.72 -3.23
N LEU A 115 -17.91 15.23 -4.38
CA LEU A 115 -18.68 13.99 -4.47
C LEU A 115 -17.83 12.74 -4.18
N LYS A 116 -16.53 12.77 -4.53
CA LYS A 116 -15.56 11.70 -4.25
C LYS A 116 -15.15 11.66 -2.78
N SER A 117 -14.93 12.83 -2.16
CA SER A 117 -14.27 12.99 -0.85
C SER A 117 -15.23 13.24 0.32
N ALA A 118 -16.54 13.07 0.15
CA ALA A 118 -17.50 13.28 1.23
C ALA A 118 -17.10 12.42 2.47
N GLN A 119 -16.74 13.09 3.57
CA GLN A 119 -16.25 12.44 4.79
C GLN A 119 -17.28 11.47 5.40
N ASN A 120 -18.56 11.68 5.11
CA ASN A 120 -19.62 10.74 5.41
C ASN A 120 -19.82 9.80 4.22
N ASN A 121 -19.61 8.50 4.45
CA ASN A 121 -19.74 7.46 3.43
C ASN A 121 -21.14 7.41 2.78
N SER A 122 -22.20 7.83 3.50
CA SER A 122 -23.57 7.89 2.94
C SER A 122 -23.81 9.06 1.99
N ALA A 123 -22.94 10.07 1.99
CA ALA A 123 -22.99 11.21 1.08
C ALA A 123 -22.01 11.10 -0.09
N ARG A 124 -21.18 10.04 -0.12
CA ARG A 124 -20.29 9.75 -1.24
C ARG A 124 -21.10 9.33 -2.46
N ASN A 125 -20.85 9.95 -3.61
CA ASN A 125 -21.51 9.60 -4.87
C ASN A 125 -20.45 9.41 -5.97
N PRO A 126 -19.85 8.20 -6.06
CA PRO A 126 -18.76 7.94 -7.00
C PRO A 126 -19.20 8.08 -8.47
N GLU A 127 -20.43 7.69 -8.81
CA GLU A 127 -20.98 7.88 -10.16
C GLU A 127 -21.18 9.36 -10.50
N GLY A 128 -21.68 10.14 -9.54
CA GLY A 128 -21.78 11.59 -9.67
C GLY A 128 -20.42 12.23 -9.87
N ALA A 129 -19.40 11.78 -9.14
CA ALA A 129 -18.03 12.27 -9.30
C ALA A 129 -17.48 12.01 -10.71
N LYS A 130 -17.60 10.77 -11.22
CA LYS A 130 -17.21 10.43 -12.60
C LYS A 130 -17.95 11.27 -13.64
N THR A 131 -19.25 11.51 -13.43
CA THR A 131 -20.07 12.35 -14.31
C THR A 131 -19.57 13.79 -14.34
N ALA A 132 -19.25 14.35 -13.17
CA ALA A 132 -18.71 15.69 -13.04
C ALA A 132 -17.32 15.82 -13.69
N TYR A 133 -16.42 14.85 -13.47
CA TYR A 133 -15.12 14.83 -14.14
C TYR A 133 -15.27 14.74 -15.67
N ARG A 134 -16.12 13.86 -16.19
CA ARG A 134 -16.40 13.78 -17.64
C ARG A 134 -16.96 15.09 -18.19
N ARG A 135 -17.78 15.83 -17.42
CA ARG A 135 -18.26 17.15 -17.84
C ARG A 135 -17.13 18.19 -17.85
N ALA A 136 -16.27 18.19 -16.84
CA ALA A 136 -15.07 19.05 -16.80
C ALA A 136 -14.16 18.77 -18.02
N ILE A 137 -13.90 17.49 -18.32
CA ILE A 137 -13.06 17.05 -19.46
C ILE A 137 -13.71 17.44 -20.80
N ARG A 138 -15.03 17.35 -20.95
CA ARG A 138 -15.70 17.80 -22.19
C ARG A 138 -15.58 19.31 -22.42
N LEU A 139 -15.57 20.09 -21.35
CA LEU A 139 -15.43 21.55 -21.41
C LEU A 139 -13.96 21.98 -21.57
N ASN A 140 -13.03 21.20 -21.00
CA ASN A 140 -11.59 21.36 -21.17
C ASN A 140 -10.92 19.97 -21.32
N PRO A 141 -10.67 19.51 -22.56
CA PRO A 141 -10.05 18.21 -22.81
C PRO A 141 -8.66 18.04 -22.20
N ASP A 142 -7.93 19.13 -21.97
CA ASP A 142 -6.56 19.13 -21.46
C ASP A 142 -6.49 19.31 -19.93
N MET A 143 -7.62 19.18 -19.21
CA MET A 143 -7.66 19.23 -17.75
C MET A 143 -7.08 17.95 -17.13
N GLY A 144 -5.74 17.88 -17.08
CA GLY A 144 -4.97 16.73 -16.60
C GLY A 144 -5.36 16.24 -15.20
N GLU A 145 -5.69 17.14 -14.29
CA GLU A 145 -6.15 16.81 -12.93
C GLU A 145 -7.51 16.07 -12.94
N ALA A 146 -8.44 16.48 -13.81
CA ALA A 146 -9.74 15.83 -13.96
C ALA A 146 -9.61 14.46 -14.64
N LEU A 147 -8.74 14.35 -15.65
CA LEU A 147 -8.40 13.08 -16.29
C LEU A 147 -7.80 12.09 -15.28
N SER A 148 -6.84 12.55 -14.46
CA SER A 148 -6.25 11.73 -13.40
C SER A 148 -7.28 11.28 -12.37
N ASN A 149 -8.15 12.19 -11.89
CA ASN A 149 -9.16 11.84 -10.89
C ASN A 149 -10.26 10.92 -11.44
N LEU A 150 -10.58 11.02 -12.74
CA LEU A 150 -11.44 10.06 -13.42
C LEU A 150 -10.78 8.68 -13.49
N GLY A 151 -9.49 8.64 -13.83
CA GLY A 151 -8.70 7.41 -13.83
C GLY A 151 -8.67 6.73 -12.45
N ASP A 152 -8.51 7.50 -11.37
CA ASP A 152 -8.56 6.96 -10.01
C ASP A 152 -9.92 6.30 -9.72
N SER A 153 -11.01 6.98 -10.04
CA SER A 153 -12.36 6.43 -9.85
C SER A 153 -12.59 5.17 -10.69
N GLN A 154 -12.11 5.15 -11.94
CA GLN A 154 -12.19 3.95 -12.78
C GLN A 154 -11.38 2.78 -12.23
N ARG A 155 -10.19 3.04 -11.66
CA ARG A 155 -9.36 2.02 -11.02
C ARG A 155 -10.02 1.48 -9.75
N GLU A 156 -10.62 2.34 -8.94
CA GLU A 156 -11.42 1.94 -7.77
C GLU A 156 -12.61 1.04 -8.15
N ASP A 157 -13.23 1.26 -9.31
CA ASP A 157 -14.34 0.44 -9.82
C ASP A 157 -13.87 -0.83 -10.57
N GLY A 158 -12.56 -1.10 -10.62
CA GLY A 158 -11.99 -2.24 -11.34
C GLY A 158 -11.94 -2.08 -12.86
N ALA A 159 -12.33 -0.92 -13.42
CA ALA A 159 -12.25 -0.59 -14.85
C ALA A 159 -10.84 -0.15 -15.26
N LEU A 160 -9.86 -1.05 -15.06
CA LEU A 160 -8.43 -0.77 -15.19
C LEU A 160 -8.03 -0.28 -16.58
N THR A 161 -8.66 -0.79 -17.65
CA THR A 161 -8.34 -0.36 -19.03
C THR A 161 -8.69 1.10 -19.23
N GLN A 162 -9.87 1.53 -18.78
CA GLN A 162 -10.27 2.92 -18.88
C GLN A 162 -9.42 3.83 -17.98
N ALA A 163 -8.99 3.33 -16.81
CA ALA A 163 -8.10 4.06 -15.93
C ALA A 163 -6.75 4.33 -16.62
N VAL A 164 -6.17 3.32 -17.28
CA VAL A 164 -4.93 3.48 -18.07
C VAL A 164 -5.09 4.55 -19.15
N ASP A 165 -6.20 4.52 -19.90
CA ASP A 165 -6.46 5.52 -20.95
C ASP A 165 -6.56 6.94 -20.37
N SER A 166 -7.26 7.10 -19.24
CA SER A 166 -7.40 8.37 -18.54
C SER A 166 -6.05 8.91 -18.03
N TYR A 167 -5.20 8.06 -17.44
CA TYR A 167 -3.86 8.51 -17.01
C TYR A 167 -2.94 8.85 -18.18
N LEU A 168 -2.98 8.08 -19.27
CA LEU A 168 -2.23 8.40 -20.48
C LEU A 168 -2.67 9.76 -21.06
N ALA A 169 -3.97 10.04 -21.09
CA ALA A 169 -4.49 11.33 -21.49
C ALA A 169 -4.02 12.45 -20.53
N ALA A 170 -4.05 12.21 -19.22
CA ALA A 170 -3.58 13.17 -18.22
C ALA A 170 -2.08 13.51 -18.40
N ILE A 171 -1.24 12.51 -18.66
CA ILE A 171 0.20 12.68 -18.91
C ILE A 171 0.45 13.48 -20.20
N ARG A 172 -0.34 13.23 -21.26
CA ARG A 172 -0.23 13.99 -22.52
C ARG A 172 -0.61 15.45 -22.34
N ALA A 173 -1.68 15.71 -21.60
CA ALA A 173 -2.16 17.06 -21.34
C ALA A 173 -1.22 17.86 -20.43
N ARG A 174 -0.70 17.21 -19.38
CA ARG A 174 0.11 17.83 -18.32
C ARG A 174 1.24 16.90 -17.86
N PRO A 175 2.37 16.84 -18.60
CA PRO A 175 3.52 16.00 -18.22
C PRO A 175 4.22 16.49 -16.94
N ASP A 176 3.97 17.73 -16.53
CA ASP A 176 4.41 18.31 -15.26
C ASP A 176 3.60 17.81 -14.04
N LEU A 177 2.50 17.07 -14.24
CA LEU A 177 1.80 16.42 -13.14
C LEU A 177 2.45 15.06 -12.82
N PRO A 178 2.97 14.86 -11.60
CA PRO A 178 3.61 13.59 -11.24
C PRO A 178 2.61 12.46 -10.96
N GLN A 179 1.44 12.80 -10.42
CA GLN A 179 0.45 11.83 -9.94
C GLN A 179 -0.05 10.85 -11.02
N PRO A 180 -0.34 11.29 -12.27
CA PRO A 180 -0.72 10.37 -13.35
C PRO A 180 0.31 9.27 -13.64
N PHE A 181 1.61 9.55 -13.55
CA PHE A 181 2.65 8.54 -13.79
C PHE A 181 2.65 7.46 -12.70
N VAL A 182 2.53 7.88 -11.43
CA VAL A 182 2.41 6.96 -10.28
C VAL A 182 1.19 6.06 -10.45
N ASN A 183 0.04 6.67 -10.73
CA ASN A 183 -1.23 5.96 -10.84
C ASN A 183 -1.29 5.03 -12.06
N LEU A 184 -0.69 5.43 -13.18
CA LEU A 184 -0.56 4.58 -14.36
C LEU A 184 0.33 3.37 -14.06
N GLY A 185 1.46 3.56 -13.36
CA GLY A 185 2.31 2.46 -12.92
C GLY A 185 1.56 1.45 -12.05
N GLU A 186 0.76 1.91 -11.10
CA GLU A 186 -0.10 1.03 -10.27
C GLU A 186 -1.19 0.33 -11.07
N ALA A 187 -1.90 1.03 -11.97
CA ALA A 187 -2.92 0.41 -12.81
C ALA A 187 -2.33 -0.66 -13.74
N LEU A 188 -1.13 -0.45 -14.27
CA LEU A 188 -0.42 -1.44 -15.08
C LEU A 188 0.01 -2.66 -14.24
N LYS A 189 0.46 -2.46 -12.99
CA LYS A 189 0.73 -3.57 -12.05
C LYS A 189 -0.54 -4.36 -11.74
N ASP A 190 -1.67 -3.69 -11.51
CA ASP A 190 -2.98 -4.33 -11.26
C ASP A 190 -3.44 -5.19 -12.46
N GLN A 191 -2.93 -4.91 -13.67
CA GLN A 191 -3.12 -5.72 -14.89
C GLN A 191 -2.04 -6.78 -15.14
N GLY A 192 -1.01 -6.89 -14.28
CA GLY A 192 0.15 -7.77 -14.50
C GLY A 192 1.15 -7.28 -15.56
N ARG A 193 1.02 -6.04 -16.04
CA ARG A 193 1.87 -5.42 -17.08
C ARG A 193 3.11 -4.77 -16.47
N ILE A 194 3.94 -5.58 -15.81
CA ILE A 194 5.05 -5.13 -14.97
C ILE A 194 6.11 -4.35 -15.75
N THR A 195 6.52 -4.81 -16.93
CA THR A 195 7.53 -4.12 -17.75
C THR A 195 7.09 -2.71 -18.12
N GLU A 196 5.82 -2.52 -18.47
CA GLU A 196 5.26 -1.21 -18.80
C GLU A 196 5.14 -0.32 -17.56
N ALA A 197 4.77 -0.90 -16.41
CA ALA A 197 4.76 -0.19 -15.13
C ALA A 197 6.15 0.34 -14.75
N ILE A 198 7.21 -0.46 -14.92
CA ILE A 198 8.58 -0.03 -14.69
C ILE A 198 8.95 1.12 -15.64
N GLY A 199 8.67 0.96 -16.94
CA GLY A 199 8.98 1.98 -17.94
C GLY A 199 8.29 3.32 -17.70
N ILE A 200 7.01 3.32 -17.30
CA ILE A 200 6.29 4.57 -17.04
C ILE A 200 6.79 5.27 -15.76
N LEU A 201 7.15 4.51 -14.72
CA LEU A 201 7.69 5.07 -13.49
C LEU A 201 9.10 5.65 -13.73
N GLN A 202 9.92 4.99 -14.55
CA GLN A 202 11.21 5.53 -14.98
C GLN A 202 11.04 6.85 -15.76
N LYS A 203 10.15 6.88 -16.75
CA LYS A 203 9.82 8.09 -17.50
C LYS A 203 9.31 9.22 -16.60
N GLY A 204 8.43 8.89 -15.65
CA GLY A 204 7.94 9.87 -14.68
C GLY A 204 9.06 10.48 -13.83
N LEU A 205 10.08 9.68 -13.46
CA LEU A 205 11.25 10.15 -12.72
C LEU A 205 12.23 10.98 -13.55
N GLU A 206 12.18 10.91 -14.88
CA GLU A 206 12.92 11.84 -15.75
C GLU A 206 12.33 13.26 -15.65
N HIS A 207 11.00 13.37 -15.53
CA HIS A 207 10.29 14.64 -15.36
C HIS A 207 10.27 15.13 -13.90
N HIS A 208 10.18 14.19 -12.95
CA HIS A 208 9.97 14.44 -11.52
C HIS A 208 11.04 13.76 -10.67
N PRO A 209 12.33 14.14 -10.81
CA PRO A 209 13.43 13.36 -10.26
C PRO A 209 13.45 13.33 -8.73
N ASP A 210 12.85 14.32 -8.07
CA ASP A 210 12.78 14.46 -6.61
C ASP A 210 11.55 13.80 -5.97
N MET A 211 10.70 13.12 -6.74
CA MET A 211 9.53 12.45 -6.17
C MET A 211 9.89 11.10 -5.52
N ALA A 212 10.11 11.11 -4.20
CA ALA A 212 10.44 9.91 -3.42
C ALA A 212 9.38 8.79 -3.50
N LEU A 213 8.10 9.15 -3.60
CA LEU A 213 6.98 8.20 -3.73
C LEU A 213 7.07 7.41 -5.04
N MET A 214 7.23 8.10 -6.18
CA MET A 214 7.33 7.43 -7.48
C MET A 214 8.54 6.50 -7.55
N ARG A 215 9.67 6.91 -6.96
CA ARG A 215 10.86 6.06 -6.87
C ARG A 215 10.60 4.84 -5.98
N SER A 216 9.86 4.98 -4.87
CA SER A 216 9.44 3.84 -4.03
C SER A 216 8.55 2.85 -4.78
N ASN A 217 7.60 3.34 -5.58
CA ASN A 217 6.76 2.49 -6.42
C ASN A 217 7.57 1.77 -7.49
N LEU A 218 8.60 2.41 -8.05
CA LEU A 218 9.54 1.76 -8.96
C LEU A 218 10.27 0.62 -8.25
N LEU A 219 10.81 0.85 -7.05
CA LEU A 219 11.49 -0.19 -6.26
C LEU A 219 10.58 -1.39 -6.04
N LEU A 220 9.34 -1.18 -5.60
CA LEU A 220 8.37 -2.26 -5.44
C LEU A 220 8.07 -2.97 -6.78
N ALA A 221 7.92 -2.22 -7.89
CA ALA A 221 7.65 -2.78 -9.21
C ALA A 221 8.74 -3.73 -9.71
N LEU A 222 10.02 -3.45 -9.39
CA LEU A 222 11.15 -4.29 -9.81
C LEU A 222 11.06 -5.73 -9.30
N HIS A 223 10.46 -5.96 -8.12
CA HIS A 223 10.35 -7.29 -7.50
C HIS A 223 9.39 -8.23 -8.23
N TYR A 224 8.47 -7.68 -9.04
CA TYR A 224 7.57 -8.49 -9.84
C TYR A 224 8.21 -8.95 -11.16
N SER A 225 9.34 -8.36 -11.56
CA SER A 225 10.00 -8.69 -12.82
C SER A 225 10.99 -9.83 -12.65
N PRO A 226 10.85 -10.95 -13.38
CA PRO A 226 11.84 -12.04 -13.33
C PRO A 226 13.17 -11.66 -13.99
N TRP A 227 13.20 -10.52 -14.71
CA TRP A 227 14.35 -10.06 -15.48
C TRP A 227 15.26 -9.10 -14.71
N VAL A 228 14.89 -8.69 -13.49
CA VAL A 228 15.67 -7.77 -12.67
C VAL A 228 16.43 -8.54 -11.60
N PRO A 229 17.76 -8.64 -11.70
CA PRO A 229 18.57 -9.33 -10.69
C PRO A 229 18.54 -8.60 -9.32
N PRO A 230 18.68 -9.34 -8.20
CA PRO A 230 18.67 -8.75 -6.86
C PRO A 230 19.71 -7.64 -6.66
N GLU A 231 20.89 -7.76 -7.26
CA GLU A 231 21.93 -6.72 -7.20
C GLU A 231 21.51 -5.40 -7.87
N VAL A 232 20.64 -5.45 -8.89
CA VAL A 232 20.08 -4.24 -9.51
C VAL A 232 19.06 -3.61 -8.56
N ILE A 233 18.21 -4.43 -7.93
CA ILE A 233 17.22 -3.98 -6.94
C ILE A 233 17.93 -3.30 -5.76
N ALA A 234 18.96 -3.92 -5.20
CA ALA A 234 19.76 -3.34 -4.12
C ALA A 234 20.40 -1.99 -4.50
N ARG A 235 20.98 -1.87 -5.70
CA ARG A 235 21.52 -0.60 -6.20
C ARG A 235 20.44 0.48 -6.37
N ALA A 236 19.24 0.10 -6.81
CA ALA A 236 18.13 1.02 -6.93
C ALA A 236 17.69 1.57 -5.56
N HIS A 237 17.67 0.72 -4.52
CA HIS A 237 17.42 1.13 -3.13
C HIS A 237 18.51 2.06 -2.60
N ALA A 238 19.79 1.72 -2.82
CA ALA A 238 20.90 2.58 -2.44
C ALA A 238 20.83 3.97 -3.14
N HIS A 239 20.40 3.99 -4.40
CA HIS A 239 20.16 5.23 -5.13
C HIS A 239 18.99 6.05 -4.54
N TRP A 240 17.89 5.38 -4.16
CA TRP A 240 16.78 6.03 -3.46
C TRP A 240 17.25 6.69 -2.16
N ASN A 241 18.03 5.96 -1.35
CA ASN A 241 18.58 6.47 -0.11
C ASN A 241 19.49 7.70 -0.34
N LYS A 242 20.45 7.60 -1.27
CA LYS A 242 21.36 8.71 -1.59
C LYS A 242 20.61 9.98 -1.98
N ARG A 243 19.51 9.84 -2.74
CA ARG A 243 18.75 10.99 -3.22
C ARG A 243 17.81 11.58 -2.17
N HIS A 244 17.11 10.73 -1.43
CA HIS A 244 15.94 11.14 -0.66
C HIS A 244 16.12 11.06 0.86
N ALA A 245 16.81 10.03 1.36
CA ALA A 245 16.93 9.78 2.79
C ALA A 245 18.23 10.33 3.39
N GLN A 246 19.37 10.11 2.75
CA GLN A 246 20.68 10.54 3.25
C GLN A 246 20.75 12.05 3.56
N PRO A 247 20.15 12.96 2.77
CA PRO A 247 20.15 14.39 3.10
C PRO A 247 19.38 14.75 4.39
N LEU A 248 18.52 13.86 4.88
CA LEU A 248 17.71 14.09 6.09
C LEU A 248 18.38 13.54 7.37
N PHE A 249 19.45 12.77 7.22
CA PHE A 249 20.14 12.15 8.35
C PHE A 249 21.04 13.14 9.07
N ASP A 250 20.86 13.26 10.39
CA ASP A 250 21.74 13.99 11.28
C ASP A 250 22.65 13.04 12.07
N GLY A 251 23.92 12.94 11.65
CA GLY A 251 24.93 12.12 12.34
C GLY A 251 25.34 12.62 13.73
N ALA A 252 25.06 13.89 14.05
CA ALA A 252 25.30 14.44 15.37
C ALA A 252 24.18 14.10 16.37
N LYS A 253 23.06 13.54 15.90
CA LYS A 253 21.90 13.24 16.73
C LYS A 253 22.25 12.41 17.95
N ARG A 254 21.70 12.81 19.09
CA ARG A 254 21.81 12.14 20.39
C ARG A 254 20.43 11.91 20.96
N PHE A 255 20.25 10.79 21.62
CA PHE A 255 18.98 10.40 22.24
C PHE A 255 19.06 10.55 23.75
N ALA A 256 18.00 11.10 24.34
CA ALA A 256 17.87 11.26 25.78
C ALA A 256 17.32 9.99 26.47
N ASN A 257 17.15 8.89 25.73
CA ASN A 257 16.74 7.60 26.27
C ASN A 257 17.78 7.13 27.29
N ASP A 258 17.32 6.75 28.49
CA ASP A 258 18.18 6.11 29.49
C ASP A 258 18.76 4.80 28.94
N ARG A 259 20.02 4.53 29.25
CA ARG A 259 20.86 3.48 28.67
C ARG A 259 20.95 2.20 29.50
N ASP A 260 20.06 2.02 30.47
CA ASP A 260 19.92 0.73 31.17
C ASP A 260 19.63 -0.40 30.15
N PRO A 261 20.48 -1.43 30.05
CA PRO A 261 20.28 -2.55 29.11
C PRO A 261 19.07 -3.45 29.44
N ASP A 262 18.62 -3.47 30.70
CA ASP A 262 17.65 -4.44 31.21
C ASP A 262 16.29 -3.83 31.54
N ARG A 263 16.13 -2.51 31.36
CA ARG A 263 14.84 -1.82 31.56
C ARG A 263 13.73 -2.32 30.63
N ARG A 264 12.49 -1.97 30.96
CA ARG A 264 11.34 -2.09 30.06
C ARG A 264 11.56 -1.25 28.80
N LEU A 265 11.44 -1.86 27.62
CA LEU A 265 11.69 -1.20 26.32
C LEU A 265 10.43 -0.59 25.74
N ARG A 266 10.52 0.63 25.20
CA ARG A 266 9.46 1.27 24.43
C ARG A 266 9.59 0.93 22.95
N ILE A 267 8.65 0.15 22.44
CA ILE A 267 8.64 -0.30 21.04
C ILE A 267 7.56 0.47 20.29
N GLY A 268 7.95 1.19 19.24
CA GLY A 268 7.04 1.90 18.35
C GLY A 268 6.84 1.16 17.04
N TYR A 269 5.61 0.79 16.68
CA TYR A 269 5.27 0.21 15.38
C TYR A 269 4.62 1.24 14.47
N VAL A 270 5.18 1.46 13.26
CA VAL A 270 4.66 2.44 12.29
C VAL A 270 4.04 1.72 11.11
N SER A 271 2.76 1.97 10.82
CA SER A 271 2.08 1.31 9.70
C SER A 271 0.92 2.11 9.09
N PRO A 272 0.71 2.07 7.76
CA PRO A 272 -0.55 2.42 7.12
C PRO A 272 -1.62 1.34 7.29
N ASP A 273 -1.19 0.12 7.63
CA ASP A 273 -1.97 -1.11 7.50
C ASP A 273 -2.59 -1.57 8.82
N PHE A 274 -2.73 -0.66 9.79
CA PHE A 274 -3.49 -0.90 11.00
C PHE A 274 -5.01 -0.91 10.76
N CYS A 275 -5.45 -1.74 9.83
CA CYS A 275 -6.83 -1.92 9.39
C CYS A 275 -7.00 -3.32 8.81
N HIS A 276 -8.15 -3.64 8.22
CA HIS A 276 -8.33 -4.91 7.52
C HIS A 276 -7.41 -4.98 6.28
N HIS A 277 -6.22 -5.52 6.50
CA HIS A 277 -5.12 -5.63 5.55
C HIS A 277 -4.31 -6.90 5.82
N ALA A 278 -3.57 -7.38 4.80
CA ALA A 278 -2.73 -8.57 4.88
C ALA A 278 -1.74 -8.54 6.06
N CYS A 279 -1.10 -7.38 6.31
CA CYS A 279 -0.14 -7.19 7.40
C CYS A 279 -0.76 -7.41 8.79
N ALA A 280 -2.04 -7.05 8.98
CA ALA A 280 -2.73 -7.16 10.27
C ALA A 280 -2.76 -8.60 10.79
N HIS A 281 -2.87 -9.58 9.88
CA HIS A 281 -2.83 -11.01 10.23
C HIS A 281 -1.50 -11.46 10.83
N PHE A 282 -0.44 -10.65 10.75
CA PHE A 282 0.88 -11.00 11.28
C PHE A 282 1.37 -10.11 12.42
N ILE A 283 1.04 -8.82 12.41
CA ILE A 283 1.37 -7.93 13.53
C ILE A 283 0.44 -8.14 14.74
N GLU A 284 -0.84 -8.45 14.53
CA GLU A 284 -1.81 -8.58 15.64
C GLU A 284 -1.38 -9.64 16.68
N PRO A 285 -0.92 -10.86 16.29
CA PRO A 285 -0.37 -11.83 17.25
C PRO A 285 0.79 -11.30 18.08
N LEU A 286 1.73 -10.58 17.45
CA LEU A 286 2.89 -10.03 18.14
C LEU A 286 2.47 -8.96 19.17
N LEU A 287 1.58 -8.05 18.77
CA LEU A 287 1.02 -7.07 19.70
C LEU A 287 0.35 -7.77 20.88
N ARG A 288 -0.43 -8.82 20.63
CA ARG A 288 -1.14 -9.56 21.68
C ARG A 288 -0.20 -10.24 22.68
N GLU A 289 0.82 -10.93 22.19
CA GLU A 289 1.67 -11.82 23.01
C GLU A 289 2.91 -11.15 23.60
N HIS A 290 3.17 -9.88 23.29
CA HIS A 290 4.27 -9.12 23.90
C HIS A 290 4.21 -9.15 25.43
N ASP A 291 5.33 -9.47 26.09
CA ASP A 291 5.46 -9.42 27.54
C ASP A 291 5.45 -7.96 28.03
N ARG A 292 4.33 -7.55 28.63
CA ARG A 292 4.14 -6.19 29.13
C ARG A 292 5.00 -5.84 30.33
N GLY A 293 5.61 -6.83 30.99
CA GLY A 293 6.67 -6.57 31.98
C GLY A 293 7.97 -6.12 31.32
N ALA A 294 8.27 -6.60 30.11
CA ALA A 294 9.52 -6.34 29.40
C ALA A 294 9.40 -5.23 28.34
N VAL A 295 8.20 -4.99 27.79
CA VAL A 295 7.97 -3.97 26.76
C VAL A 295 6.73 -3.10 27.01
N GLU A 296 6.78 -1.87 26.50
CA GLU A 296 5.67 -0.93 26.33
C GLU A 296 5.48 -0.71 24.82
N VAL A 297 4.25 -0.88 24.33
CA VAL A 297 3.95 -0.91 22.89
C VAL A 297 3.19 0.34 22.45
N LEU A 298 3.77 1.06 21.50
CA LEU A 298 3.20 2.26 20.89
C LEU A 298 2.91 1.97 19.40
N CYS A 299 1.70 2.28 18.94
CA CYS A 299 1.31 2.14 17.54
C CYS A 299 1.12 3.53 16.89
N TYR A 300 1.79 3.74 15.76
CA TYR A 300 1.77 4.96 14.97
C TYR A 300 1.10 4.70 13.61
N ALA A 301 -0.19 5.01 13.52
CA ALA A 301 -0.99 4.82 12.31
C ALA A 301 -0.75 5.95 11.30
N THR A 302 -0.29 5.61 10.09
CA THR A 302 -0.03 6.62 9.02
C THR A 302 -1.27 6.88 8.16
N GLY A 303 -2.20 5.92 8.10
CA GLY A 303 -3.45 6.01 7.36
C GLY A 303 -4.59 6.66 8.15
N ARG A 304 -5.65 7.08 7.45
CA ARG A 304 -6.90 7.60 8.04
C ARG A 304 -7.98 6.54 8.21
N ARG A 305 -7.80 5.37 7.59
CA ARG A 305 -8.79 4.30 7.62
C ARG A 305 -8.89 3.74 9.05
N ARG A 306 -10.12 3.55 9.50
CA ARG A 306 -10.45 2.91 10.78
C ARG A 306 -11.56 1.90 10.53
N ASP A 307 -11.31 0.65 10.89
CA ASP A 307 -12.30 -0.43 10.85
C ASP A 307 -12.19 -1.31 12.11
N GLU A 308 -12.93 -2.42 12.15
CA GLU A 308 -12.96 -3.32 13.31
C GLU A 308 -11.56 -3.82 13.69
N MET A 309 -10.71 -4.10 12.70
CA MET A 309 -9.33 -4.54 12.92
C MET A 309 -8.49 -3.44 13.58
N THR A 310 -8.68 -2.18 13.17
CA THR A 310 -8.06 -1.01 13.84
C THR A 310 -8.45 -0.94 15.31
N LEU A 311 -9.75 -1.02 15.61
CA LEU A 311 -10.27 -0.93 16.97
C LEU A 311 -9.75 -2.08 17.85
N ARG A 312 -9.59 -3.27 17.28
CA ARG A 312 -9.00 -4.42 17.97
C ARG A 312 -7.53 -4.23 18.29
N MET A 313 -6.71 -3.78 17.34
CA MET A 313 -5.29 -3.54 17.60
C MET A 313 -5.06 -2.37 18.57
N GLU A 314 -5.96 -1.37 18.60
CA GLU A 314 -5.92 -0.29 19.58
C GLU A 314 -6.00 -0.79 21.02
N THR A 315 -6.81 -1.82 21.30
CA THR A 315 -6.89 -2.39 22.66
C THR A 315 -5.65 -3.20 23.06
N LEU A 316 -4.78 -3.55 22.09
CA LEU A 316 -3.53 -4.26 22.33
C LEU A 316 -2.33 -3.30 22.48
N ALA A 317 -2.48 -2.01 22.23
CA ALA A 317 -1.39 -1.04 22.37
C ALA A 317 -1.45 -0.32 23.73
N ASP A 318 -0.28 -0.06 24.32
CA ASP A 318 -0.18 0.83 25.50
C ASP A 318 -0.41 2.30 25.10
N GLY A 319 -0.13 2.66 23.83
CA GLY A 319 -0.51 3.94 23.26
C GLY A 319 -0.73 3.92 21.75
N TRP A 320 -1.69 4.70 21.29
CA TRP A 320 -2.01 4.88 19.88
C TRP A 320 -1.81 6.33 19.44
N ARG A 321 -1.23 6.54 18.25
CA ARG A 321 -0.95 7.85 17.66
C ARG A 321 -1.33 7.84 16.19
N SER A 322 -2.03 8.89 15.74
CA SER A 322 -2.25 9.13 14.31
C SER A 322 -1.15 10.05 13.76
N LEU A 323 -0.53 9.63 12.66
CA LEU A 323 0.44 10.41 11.88
C LEU A 323 -0.16 10.98 10.58
N ALA A 324 -1.43 10.70 10.30
CA ALA A 324 -2.06 11.02 9.02
C ALA A 324 -2.11 12.53 8.68
N ASP A 325 -2.00 13.37 9.71
CA ASP A 325 -2.02 14.83 9.62
C ASP A 325 -0.65 15.49 9.85
N LEU A 326 0.39 14.68 10.06
CA LEU A 326 1.75 15.14 10.30
C LEU A 326 2.62 14.90 9.08
N ASP A 327 3.48 15.87 8.75
CA ASP A 327 4.62 15.61 7.87
C ASP A 327 5.67 14.73 8.58
N ASP A 328 6.71 14.30 7.85
CA ASP A 328 7.73 13.39 8.40
C ASP A 328 8.60 14.02 9.49
N ALA A 329 8.78 15.34 9.49
CA ALA A 329 9.55 16.02 10.53
C ALA A 329 8.77 16.09 11.84
N ALA A 330 7.49 16.47 11.77
CA ALA A 330 6.59 16.49 12.92
C ALA A 330 6.33 15.08 13.47
N ALA A 331 6.19 14.08 12.59
CA ALA A 331 6.09 12.69 13.00
C ALA A 331 7.36 12.20 13.71
N ALA A 332 8.56 12.57 13.22
CA ALA A 332 9.83 12.23 13.88
C ALA A 332 9.92 12.83 15.28
N ALA A 333 9.58 14.12 15.41
CA ALA A 333 9.57 14.81 16.70
C ALA A 333 8.57 14.19 17.70
N LEU A 334 7.43 13.71 17.22
CA LEU A 334 6.45 13.00 18.05
C LEU A 334 7.03 11.68 18.61
N VAL A 335 7.67 10.87 17.75
CA VAL A 335 8.32 9.62 18.17
C VAL A 335 9.42 9.88 19.20
N GLU A 336 10.24 10.91 18.99
CA GLU A 336 11.30 11.30 19.94
C GLU A 336 10.73 11.75 21.29
N ARG A 337 9.65 12.52 21.27
CA ARG A 337 8.96 12.97 22.48
C ARG A 337 8.40 11.80 23.29
N ASP A 338 7.89 10.78 22.62
CA ASP A 338 7.40 9.56 23.26
C ASP A 338 8.56 8.68 23.83
N ARG A 339 9.83 9.03 23.51
CA ARG A 339 11.06 8.30 23.91
C ARG A 339 11.02 6.83 23.52
N VAL A 340 10.63 6.57 22.26
CA VAL A 340 10.71 5.23 21.68
C VAL A 340 12.17 4.76 21.68
N ASP A 341 12.41 3.54 22.15
CA ASP A 341 13.74 2.91 22.20
C ASP A 341 14.03 2.18 20.88
N LEU A 342 13.03 1.42 20.38
CA LEU A 342 13.07 0.74 19.09
C LEU A 342 11.87 1.16 18.23
N LEU A 343 12.13 1.70 17.04
CA LEU A 343 11.08 2.05 16.07
C LEU A 343 11.08 1.03 14.93
N VAL A 344 9.93 0.41 14.68
CA VAL A 344 9.73 -0.67 13.71
C VAL A 344 8.89 -0.17 12.54
N ASP A 345 9.49 -0.16 11.35
CA ASP A 345 8.83 0.10 10.08
C ASP A 345 8.09 -1.14 9.60
N LEU A 346 6.76 -1.05 9.49
CA LEU A 346 5.91 -2.12 8.98
C LEU A 346 5.52 -1.98 7.51
N ALA A 347 6.08 -1.01 6.77
CA ALA A 347 5.62 -0.68 5.42
C ALA A 347 6.75 -0.48 4.40
N GLY A 348 7.89 0.09 4.78
CA GLY A 348 8.98 0.39 3.86
C GLY A 348 8.53 1.24 2.67
N HIS A 349 8.80 0.75 1.45
CA HIS A 349 8.46 1.42 0.20
C HIS A 349 7.06 1.06 -0.35
N THR A 350 6.16 0.52 0.46
CA THR A 350 4.76 0.29 0.06
C THR A 350 3.87 1.54 0.20
N ALA A 351 2.63 1.44 -0.28
CA ALA A 351 1.66 2.53 -0.24
C ALA A 351 1.38 2.98 1.20
N GLY A 352 1.50 4.28 1.47
CA GLY A 352 1.30 4.86 2.81
C GLY A 352 2.46 4.65 3.79
N GLY A 353 3.54 3.98 3.35
CA GLY A 353 4.79 3.92 4.07
C GLY A 353 5.40 5.31 4.28
N ARG A 354 6.23 5.46 5.32
CA ARG A 354 6.84 6.73 5.72
C ARG A 354 8.37 6.60 5.81
N PRO A 355 9.09 6.15 4.77
CA PRO A 355 10.52 5.88 4.88
C PRO A 355 11.35 7.13 5.24
N LEU A 356 10.89 8.34 4.89
CA LEU A 356 11.56 9.58 5.27
C LEU A 356 11.39 9.96 6.76
N LEU A 357 10.42 9.38 7.48
CA LEU A 357 10.39 9.42 8.95
C LEU A 357 11.61 8.69 9.53
N PHE A 358 11.88 7.48 9.03
CA PHE A 358 13.01 6.67 9.47
C PHE A 358 14.36 7.24 9.02
N ALA A 359 14.41 7.92 7.87
CA ALA A 359 15.61 8.63 7.41
C ALA A 359 16.13 9.68 8.44
N ARG A 360 15.22 10.27 9.22
CA ARG A 360 15.52 11.27 10.27
C ARG A 360 16.02 10.65 11.58
N ARG A 361 16.11 9.32 11.65
CA ARG A 361 16.53 8.55 12.82
C ARG A 361 15.82 9.01 14.10
N SER A 362 14.51 8.76 14.22
CA SER A 362 13.70 9.27 15.34
C SER A 362 13.73 8.37 16.59
N ALA A 363 14.39 7.21 16.53
CA ALA A 363 14.67 6.36 17.68
C ALA A 363 16.14 5.88 17.68
N PRO A 364 16.69 5.51 18.86
CA PRO A 364 18.03 4.95 18.99
C PRO A 364 18.32 3.77 18.05
N VAL A 365 17.37 2.84 18.01
CA VAL A 365 17.39 1.63 17.17
C VAL A 365 16.19 1.67 16.23
N GLN A 366 16.42 1.43 14.95
CA GLN A 366 15.38 1.33 13.94
C GLN A 366 15.41 -0.04 13.26
N VAL A 367 14.24 -0.64 13.11
CA VAL A 367 14.07 -1.97 12.55
C VAL A 367 13.06 -1.89 11.41
N THR A 368 13.24 -2.66 10.34
CA THR A 368 12.19 -2.89 9.35
C THR A 368 11.71 -4.34 9.42
N TRP A 369 10.40 -4.53 9.36
CA TRP A 369 9.79 -5.86 9.36
C TRP A 369 8.42 -5.84 8.67
N LEU A 370 8.09 -6.99 8.09
CA LEU A 370 6.79 -7.37 7.53
C LEU A 370 6.42 -6.77 6.19
N GLY A 371 5.93 -5.53 6.12
CA GLY A 371 5.15 -5.08 4.97
C GLY A 371 5.94 -4.85 3.67
N TYR A 372 7.26 -4.64 3.76
CA TYR A 372 8.15 -4.52 2.60
C TYR A 372 9.04 -5.76 2.44
N PRO A 373 9.10 -6.38 1.25
CA PRO A 373 9.74 -7.68 1.09
C PRO A 373 11.25 -7.61 0.81
N ASP A 374 11.92 -6.48 1.08
CA ASP A 374 13.35 -6.30 0.79
C ASP A 374 13.98 -5.22 1.72
N THR A 375 15.20 -4.78 1.42
CA THR A 375 15.90 -3.67 2.07
C THR A 375 15.15 -2.33 1.90
N THR A 376 15.23 -1.46 2.90
CA THR A 376 14.85 -0.04 2.76
C THR A 376 15.90 0.77 1.99
N GLY A 377 17.10 0.20 1.78
CA GLY A 377 18.25 0.91 1.21
C GLY A 377 18.90 1.94 2.14
N MET A 378 18.37 2.11 3.36
CA MET A 378 18.81 3.14 4.30
C MET A 378 19.71 2.54 5.39
N PRO A 379 21.01 2.86 5.45
CA PRO A 379 21.90 2.43 6.53
C PRO A 379 21.52 2.97 7.93
N VAL A 380 20.58 3.92 7.99
CA VAL A 380 20.04 4.46 9.25
C VAL A 380 18.92 3.59 9.83
N VAL A 381 18.39 2.64 9.05
CA VAL A 381 17.60 1.52 9.57
C VAL A 381 18.60 0.43 9.93
N ASP A 382 18.71 0.11 11.22
CA ASP A 382 19.83 -0.70 11.72
C ASP A 382 19.66 -2.18 11.37
N CYS A 383 18.43 -2.71 11.49
CA CYS A 383 18.15 -4.14 11.33
C CYS A 383 16.91 -4.42 10.47
N ARG A 384 16.90 -5.58 9.83
CA ARG A 384 15.71 -6.17 9.19
C ARG A 384 15.42 -7.54 9.79
N LEU A 385 14.20 -7.75 10.29
CA LEU A 385 13.78 -9.06 10.78
C LEU A 385 13.44 -9.98 9.61
N THR A 386 14.04 -11.17 9.58
CA THR A 386 13.83 -12.20 8.57
C THR A 386 14.11 -13.59 9.16
N ASP A 387 14.26 -14.64 8.35
CA ASP A 387 14.74 -15.95 8.75
C ASP A 387 15.76 -16.53 7.76
N ALA A 388 16.42 -17.62 8.14
CA ALA A 388 17.48 -18.24 7.36
C ALA A 388 16.99 -18.98 6.09
N ILE A 389 15.69 -19.10 5.87
CA ILE A 389 15.11 -19.76 4.70
C ILE A 389 14.74 -18.72 3.65
N ALA A 390 14.03 -17.67 4.06
CA ALA A 390 13.68 -16.54 3.22
C ALA A 390 14.93 -15.75 2.80
N ASP A 391 15.86 -15.52 3.73
CA ASP A 391 17.17 -14.93 3.46
C ASP A 391 18.30 -15.82 3.98
N PRO A 392 18.80 -16.77 3.18
CA PRO A 392 19.93 -17.61 3.57
C PRO A 392 21.18 -16.79 3.96
N PRO A 393 21.94 -17.21 4.98
CA PRO A 393 23.21 -16.57 5.33
C PRO A 393 24.19 -16.51 4.15
N GLY A 394 24.91 -15.40 4.03
CA GLY A 394 25.93 -15.16 3.01
C GLY A 394 25.44 -14.24 1.90
N GLY A 395 24.80 -14.82 0.87
CA GLY A 395 24.50 -14.11 -0.38
C GLY A 395 23.58 -12.88 -0.21
N ALA A 396 22.53 -13.01 0.59
CA ALA A 396 21.57 -11.93 0.82
C ALA A 396 22.19 -10.78 1.62
N ASP A 397 23.11 -11.04 2.56
CA ASP A 397 23.66 -10.01 3.45
C ASP A 397 24.38 -8.88 2.70
N GLY A 398 24.93 -9.16 1.51
CA GLY A 398 25.58 -8.15 0.67
C GLY A 398 24.63 -7.21 -0.08
N TRP A 399 23.32 -7.48 -0.08
CA TRP A 399 22.31 -6.71 -0.82
C TRP A 399 21.46 -5.81 0.07
N HIS A 400 21.53 -5.97 1.38
CA HIS A 400 20.77 -5.18 2.35
C HIS A 400 21.62 -4.06 2.94
N ALA A 401 21.02 -2.88 3.09
CA ALA A 401 21.62 -1.80 3.88
C ALA A 401 21.57 -2.09 5.39
N GLU A 402 20.57 -2.86 5.81
CA GLU A 402 20.34 -3.28 7.19
C GLU A 402 21.09 -4.56 7.53
N ARG A 403 21.37 -4.77 8.82
CA ARG A 403 21.78 -6.08 9.32
C ARG A 403 20.58 -7.03 9.32
N LEU A 404 20.72 -8.18 8.64
CA LEU A 404 19.67 -9.21 8.64
C LEU A 404 19.67 -9.96 9.97
N VAL A 405 18.57 -9.85 10.72
CA VAL A 405 18.35 -10.59 11.96
C VAL A 405 17.43 -11.76 11.65
N ARG A 406 18.03 -12.96 11.59
CA ARG A 406 17.36 -14.21 11.23
C ARG A 406 16.76 -14.85 12.48
N LEU A 407 15.45 -14.75 12.62
CA LEU A 407 14.71 -15.34 13.73
C LEU A 407 14.68 -16.88 13.59
N PRO A 408 15.05 -17.64 14.62
CA PRO A 408 15.19 -19.10 14.53
C PRO A 408 13.85 -19.79 14.25
N ARG A 409 12.75 -19.20 14.72
CA ARG A 409 11.38 -19.72 14.60
C ARG A 409 10.64 -19.26 13.34
N GLY A 410 11.31 -18.54 12.44
CA GLY A 410 10.67 -17.90 11.28
C GLY A 410 10.33 -16.43 11.56
N PHE A 411 10.11 -15.67 10.49
CA PHE A 411 9.88 -14.22 10.57
C PHE A 411 8.41 -13.80 10.56
N LEU A 412 7.48 -14.76 10.54
CA LEU A 412 6.05 -14.53 10.48
C LEU A 412 5.33 -15.33 11.57
N ALA A 413 4.36 -14.72 12.22
CA ALA A 413 3.34 -15.38 13.02
C ALA A 413 1.98 -15.11 12.36
N PHE A 414 1.26 -16.14 11.94
CA PHE A 414 0.00 -15.99 11.21
C PHE A 414 -1.20 -16.13 12.15
N GLN A 415 -2.13 -15.17 12.09
CA GLN A 415 -3.46 -15.25 12.65
C GLN A 415 -4.44 -15.72 11.55
N PRO A 416 -4.93 -16.97 11.61
CA PRO A 416 -5.93 -17.43 10.67
C PRO A 416 -7.20 -16.57 10.75
N PRO A 417 -7.86 -16.29 9.63
CA PRO A 417 -9.16 -15.65 9.65
C PRO A 417 -10.21 -16.55 10.32
N THR A 418 -11.17 -15.94 11.00
CA THR A 418 -12.30 -16.62 11.61
C THR A 418 -13.36 -17.03 10.58
N GLY A 419 -14.14 -18.08 10.87
CA GLY A 419 -15.28 -18.47 10.03
C GLY A 419 -14.93 -19.43 8.89
N ALA A 420 -13.80 -20.13 8.98
CA ALA A 420 -13.47 -21.24 8.09
C ALA A 420 -14.21 -22.52 8.54
N ASP A 421 -14.94 -23.13 7.60
CA ASP A 421 -15.64 -24.40 7.83
C ASP A 421 -14.64 -25.58 7.95
N ARG A 422 -15.14 -26.77 8.28
CA ARG A 422 -14.32 -27.99 8.32
C ARG A 422 -13.79 -28.30 6.92
N VAL A 423 -12.51 -28.65 6.83
CA VAL A 423 -11.89 -29.07 5.56
C VAL A 423 -12.60 -30.32 5.03
N GLY A 424 -13.17 -30.21 3.83
CA GLY A 424 -13.84 -31.31 3.12
C GLY A 424 -12.87 -32.17 2.30
N GLU A 425 -13.41 -33.16 1.58
CA GLU A 425 -12.65 -33.98 0.63
C GLU A 425 -12.05 -33.13 -0.51
N PRO A 426 -10.95 -33.58 -1.16
CA PRO A 426 -10.41 -32.90 -2.32
C PRO A 426 -11.45 -32.80 -3.45
N PRO A 427 -11.66 -31.63 -4.06
CA PRO A 427 -12.65 -31.47 -5.13
C PRO A 427 -12.43 -32.39 -6.34
N VAL A 428 -11.22 -32.91 -6.57
CA VAL A 428 -10.97 -33.94 -7.60
C VAL A 428 -11.85 -35.19 -7.42
N VAL A 429 -12.24 -35.54 -6.20
CA VAL A 429 -13.13 -36.69 -5.92
C VAL A 429 -14.51 -36.49 -6.54
N ALA A 430 -15.06 -35.28 -6.44
CA ALA A 430 -16.37 -34.95 -7.00
C ALA A 430 -16.30 -34.58 -8.49
N ASN A 431 -15.27 -33.84 -8.90
CA ASN A 431 -15.17 -33.26 -10.24
C ASN A 431 -14.54 -34.20 -11.28
N GLY A 432 -13.77 -35.20 -10.85
CA GLY A 432 -13.05 -36.12 -11.74
C GLY A 432 -11.81 -35.52 -12.40
N PHE A 433 -11.40 -34.30 -12.02
CA PHE A 433 -10.18 -33.65 -12.49
C PHE A 433 -9.56 -32.80 -11.38
N VAL A 434 -8.24 -32.64 -11.44
CA VAL A 434 -7.50 -31.78 -10.51
C VAL A 434 -7.70 -30.31 -10.87
N THR A 435 -7.98 -29.48 -9.87
CA THR A 435 -8.03 -28.02 -10.00
C THR A 435 -6.82 -27.41 -9.32
N PHE A 436 -5.89 -26.90 -10.13
CA PHE A 436 -4.87 -25.98 -9.66
C PHE A 436 -5.48 -24.59 -9.44
N GLY A 437 -4.90 -23.77 -8.56
CA GLY A 437 -5.32 -22.38 -8.50
C GLY A 437 -4.40 -21.42 -7.76
N SER A 438 -4.60 -20.12 -7.99
CA SER A 438 -3.85 -19.06 -7.32
C SER A 438 -4.73 -17.82 -7.11
N PHE A 439 -4.77 -17.32 -5.88
CA PHE A 439 -5.55 -16.12 -5.50
C PHE A 439 -4.68 -14.88 -5.29
N ASN A 440 -3.46 -14.92 -5.82
CA ASN A 440 -2.52 -13.82 -5.76
C ASN A 440 -2.93 -12.67 -6.70
N SER A 441 -2.50 -11.45 -6.37
CA SER A 441 -2.64 -10.29 -7.26
C SER A 441 -2.01 -10.57 -8.64
N LEU A 442 -2.59 -9.98 -9.70
CA LEU A 442 -2.05 -10.11 -11.05
C LEU A 442 -0.65 -9.51 -11.20
N ALA A 443 -0.25 -8.59 -10.32
CA ALA A 443 1.14 -8.12 -10.28
C ALA A 443 2.15 -9.27 -10.10
N LYS A 444 1.74 -10.37 -9.44
CA LYS A 444 2.58 -11.56 -9.22
C LYS A 444 2.43 -12.62 -10.32
N VAL A 445 1.37 -12.55 -11.13
CA VAL A 445 1.08 -13.54 -12.18
C VAL A 445 1.48 -12.95 -13.54
N THR A 446 2.79 -12.93 -13.80
CA THR A 446 3.35 -12.37 -15.02
C THR A 446 3.19 -13.34 -16.20
N SER A 447 3.54 -12.90 -17.42
CA SER A 447 3.52 -13.77 -18.61
C SER A 447 4.49 -14.96 -18.51
N GLU A 448 5.55 -14.83 -17.71
CA GLU A 448 6.48 -15.92 -17.38
C GLU A 448 5.83 -16.95 -16.45
N VAL A 449 5.06 -16.53 -15.45
CA VAL A 449 4.26 -17.44 -14.61
C VAL A 449 3.23 -18.18 -15.47
N VAL A 450 2.52 -17.45 -16.34
CA VAL A 450 1.57 -18.06 -17.28
C VAL A 450 2.26 -19.08 -18.18
N ARG A 451 3.48 -18.82 -18.66
CA ARG A 451 4.27 -19.80 -19.43
C ARG A 451 4.51 -21.10 -18.66
N VAL A 452 4.94 -21.02 -17.40
CA VAL A 452 5.25 -22.21 -16.60
C VAL A 452 3.98 -22.96 -16.22
N TRP A 453 2.90 -22.25 -15.86
CA TRP A 453 1.61 -22.88 -15.58
C TRP A 453 0.99 -23.50 -16.84
N SER A 454 1.17 -22.93 -18.03
CA SER A 454 0.81 -23.60 -19.29
C SER A 454 1.58 -24.90 -19.50
N ALA A 455 2.88 -24.92 -19.21
CA ALA A 455 3.69 -26.14 -19.30
C ALA A 455 3.22 -27.22 -18.31
N LEU A 456 2.82 -26.83 -17.09
CA LEU A 456 2.18 -27.73 -16.12
C LEU A 456 0.87 -28.31 -16.66
N LEU A 457 -0.01 -27.47 -17.21
CA LEU A 457 -1.30 -27.90 -17.76
C LEU A 457 -1.13 -28.81 -18.99
N ALA A 458 -0.03 -28.70 -19.74
CA ALA A 458 0.30 -29.64 -20.81
C ALA A 458 0.68 -31.02 -20.26
N ARG A 459 1.35 -31.08 -19.09
CA ARG A 459 1.70 -32.35 -18.42
C ARG A 459 0.54 -33.00 -17.65
N ALA A 460 -0.49 -32.23 -17.31
CA ALA A 460 -1.72 -32.72 -16.68
C ALA A 460 -2.95 -32.38 -17.54
N PRO A 461 -3.22 -33.11 -18.65
CA PRO A 461 -4.18 -32.69 -19.68
C PRO A 461 -5.63 -32.51 -19.21
N SER A 462 -6.05 -33.25 -18.18
CA SER A 462 -7.40 -33.12 -17.60
C SER A 462 -7.51 -32.01 -16.55
N ALA A 463 -6.39 -31.51 -16.03
CA ALA A 463 -6.40 -30.52 -14.95
C ALA A 463 -6.95 -29.17 -15.41
N ARG A 464 -7.51 -28.41 -14.48
CA ARG A 464 -7.96 -27.04 -14.69
C ARG A 464 -7.18 -26.07 -13.83
N LEU A 465 -7.22 -24.80 -14.19
CA LEU A 465 -6.61 -23.72 -13.43
C LEU A 465 -7.65 -22.66 -13.07
N LEU A 466 -7.75 -22.35 -11.79
CA LEU A 466 -8.62 -21.30 -11.27
C LEU A 466 -7.76 -20.15 -10.74
N LEU A 467 -7.91 -18.97 -11.31
CA LEU A 467 -7.24 -17.74 -10.85
C LEU A 467 -8.26 -16.78 -10.26
N LYS A 468 -7.95 -16.21 -9.10
CA LYS A 468 -8.80 -15.17 -8.49
C LYS A 468 -7.98 -13.90 -8.26
N SER A 469 -8.45 -12.79 -8.78
CA SER A 469 -7.80 -11.48 -8.60
C SER A 469 -8.77 -10.35 -8.89
N ARG A 470 -8.56 -9.19 -8.26
CA ARG A 470 -9.33 -7.98 -8.52
C ARG A 470 -9.22 -7.51 -9.97
N GLY A 471 -8.07 -7.68 -10.62
CA GLY A 471 -7.88 -7.29 -12.01
C GLY A 471 -8.83 -7.99 -12.98
N PHE A 472 -9.45 -9.11 -12.58
CA PHE A 472 -10.47 -9.77 -13.38
C PHE A 472 -11.85 -9.11 -13.32
N GLU A 473 -12.04 -7.97 -12.67
CA GLU A 473 -13.25 -7.14 -12.84
C GLU A 473 -13.30 -6.54 -14.26
N ASP A 474 -12.14 -6.22 -14.84
CA ASP A 474 -12.01 -5.71 -16.20
C ASP A 474 -12.09 -6.82 -17.26
N VAL A 475 -13.01 -6.66 -18.23
CA VAL A 475 -13.24 -7.62 -19.32
C VAL A 475 -12.03 -7.77 -20.24
N ALA A 476 -11.33 -6.68 -20.54
CA ALA A 476 -10.17 -6.69 -21.43
C ALA A 476 -8.97 -7.37 -20.77
N VAL A 477 -8.79 -7.19 -19.46
CA VAL A 477 -7.77 -7.91 -18.67
C VAL A 477 -8.04 -9.41 -18.68
N ARG A 478 -9.28 -9.85 -18.43
CA ARG A 478 -9.65 -11.27 -18.53
C ARG A 478 -9.34 -11.84 -19.92
N ARG A 479 -9.71 -11.10 -20.98
CA ARG A 479 -9.43 -11.51 -22.37
C ARG A 479 -7.94 -11.65 -22.62
N ALA A 480 -7.12 -10.69 -22.18
CA ALA A 480 -5.68 -10.72 -22.37
C ALA A 480 -5.03 -11.93 -21.69
N VAL A 481 -5.45 -12.24 -20.44
CA VAL A 481 -4.94 -13.42 -19.72
C VAL A 481 -5.32 -14.72 -20.42
N LEU A 482 -6.59 -14.88 -20.83
CA LEU A 482 -7.03 -16.07 -21.58
C LEU A 482 -6.31 -16.22 -22.92
N GLN A 483 -6.07 -15.12 -23.64
CA GLN A 483 -5.28 -15.13 -24.87
C GLN A 483 -3.82 -15.53 -24.63
N ASP A 484 -3.23 -15.15 -23.50
CA ASP A 484 -1.86 -15.52 -23.17
C ASP A 484 -1.71 -17.04 -22.94
N PHE A 485 -2.68 -17.65 -22.25
CA PHE A 485 -2.81 -19.11 -22.12
C PHE A 485 -3.08 -19.80 -23.46
N ALA A 486 -4.01 -19.28 -24.26
CA ALA A 486 -4.35 -19.86 -25.56
C ALA A 486 -3.16 -19.86 -26.53
N ARG A 487 -2.35 -18.79 -26.56
CA ARG A 487 -1.11 -18.74 -27.35
C ARG A 487 -0.08 -19.81 -26.95
N ARG A 488 -0.21 -20.37 -25.75
CA ARG A 488 0.64 -21.46 -25.22
C ARG A 488 -0.04 -22.83 -25.29
N GLY A 489 -1.12 -22.95 -26.05
CA GLY A 489 -1.80 -24.22 -26.29
C GLY A 489 -2.73 -24.68 -25.18
N VAL A 490 -3.11 -23.81 -24.24
CA VAL A 490 -4.11 -24.14 -23.21
C VAL A 490 -5.49 -23.68 -23.65
N ALA A 491 -6.42 -24.62 -23.77
CA ALA A 491 -7.81 -24.34 -24.13
C ALA A 491 -8.47 -23.39 -23.08
N PRO A 492 -9.19 -22.33 -23.50
CA PRO A 492 -9.81 -21.37 -22.59
C PRO A 492 -10.73 -22.01 -21.54
N GLU A 493 -11.39 -23.12 -21.87
CA GLU A 493 -12.33 -23.84 -20.99
C GLU A 493 -11.63 -24.52 -19.80
N ARG A 494 -10.29 -24.64 -19.85
CA ARG A 494 -9.47 -25.13 -18.73
C ARG A 494 -9.08 -24.04 -17.75
N ILE A 495 -9.35 -22.77 -18.07
CA ILE A 495 -8.98 -21.61 -17.26
C ILE A 495 -10.25 -20.92 -16.74
N GLU A 496 -10.39 -20.85 -15.42
CA GLU A 496 -11.44 -20.09 -14.77
C GLU A 496 -10.85 -18.84 -14.11
N LEU A 497 -11.43 -17.67 -14.40
CA LEU A 497 -11.02 -16.39 -13.83
C LEU A 497 -12.13 -15.85 -12.93
N LEU A 498 -11.83 -15.69 -11.64
CA LEU A 498 -12.77 -15.24 -10.62
C LEU A 498 -12.48 -13.82 -10.13
N MET A 499 -13.56 -13.05 -10.02
CA MET A 499 -13.55 -11.72 -9.39
C MET A 499 -13.52 -11.82 -7.86
N PRO A 500 -13.25 -10.71 -7.14
CA PRO A 500 -13.39 -10.67 -5.70
C PRO A 500 -14.78 -11.11 -5.22
N THR A 501 -14.80 -11.77 -4.06
CA THR A 501 -16.03 -12.20 -3.38
C THR A 501 -16.53 -11.10 -2.45
N ARG A 502 -17.81 -11.16 -2.06
CA ARG A 502 -18.44 -10.12 -1.24
C ARG A 502 -17.95 -10.09 0.21
N SER A 503 -17.52 -11.24 0.74
CA SER A 503 -17.05 -11.38 2.11
C SER A 503 -15.74 -12.16 2.21
N ALA A 504 -15.05 -12.03 3.35
CA ALA A 504 -13.87 -12.82 3.69
C ALA A 504 -14.21 -14.32 3.84
N ALA A 505 -15.36 -14.65 4.41
CA ALA A 505 -15.80 -16.06 4.51
C ALA A 505 -16.02 -16.68 3.12
N ASP A 506 -16.69 -15.96 2.22
CA ASP A 506 -16.87 -16.43 0.84
C ASP A 506 -15.55 -16.55 0.10
N HIS A 507 -14.57 -15.67 0.40
CA HIS A 507 -13.23 -15.78 -0.15
C HIS A 507 -12.56 -17.09 0.25
N LEU A 508 -12.63 -17.44 1.54
CA LEU A 508 -12.03 -18.66 2.05
C LEU A 508 -12.68 -19.91 1.47
N ARG A 509 -14.01 -19.91 1.30
CA ARG A 509 -14.73 -21.02 0.65
C ARG A 509 -14.34 -21.25 -0.81
N VAL A 510 -13.77 -20.26 -1.50
CA VAL A 510 -13.25 -20.52 -2.86
C VAL A 510 -12.09 -21.52 -2.83
N TYR A 511 -11.32 -21.61 -1.73
CA TYR A 511 -10.27 -22.63 -1.57
C TYR A 511 -10.81 -24.06 -1.57
N ASP A 512 -12.09 -24.26 -1.24
CA ASP A 512 -12.72 -25.59 -1.32
C ASP A 512 -12.81 -26.13 -2.76
N ARG A 513 -12.58 -25.26 -3.74
CA ARG A 513 -12.55 -25.59 -5.17
C ARG A 513 -11.17 -25.97 -5.69
N LEU A 514 -10.12 -25.87 -4.87
CA LEU A 514 -8.74 -26.13 -5.26
C LEU A 514 -8.27 -27.47 -4.69
N ASP A 515 -7.58 -28.25 -5.50
CA ASP A 515 -6.82 -29.42 -5.05
C ASP A 515 -5.38 -29.05 -4.70
N VAL A 516 -4.77 -28.15 -5.50
CA VAL A 516 -3.40 -27.67 -5.31
C VAL A 516 -3.33 -26.17 -5.58
N ALA A 517 -2.77 -25.43 -4.63
CA ALA A 517 -2.48 -24.02 -4.81
C ALA A 517 -1.10 -23.84 -5.47
N LEU A 518 -1.05 -22.97 -6.46
CA LEU A 518 0.17 -22.61 -7.19
C LEU A 518 0.65 -21.24 -6.72
N ASP A 519 1.80 -21.23 -6.08
CA ASP A 519 2.47 -20.01 -5.66
C ASP A 519 3.16 -19.36 -6.87
N PRO A 520 2.95 -18.07 -7.15
CA PRO A 520 3.65 -17.38 -8.23
C PRO A 520 5.12 -17.09 -7.86
N PHE A 521 5.88 -16.73 -8.89
CA PHE A 521 7.29 -16.30 -8.82
C PHE A 521 7.53 -15.24 -9.91
N PRO A 522 8.49 -14.32 -9.77
CA PRO A 522 9.50 -14.22 -8.72
C PRO A 522 8.96 -13.69 -7.38
N TYR A 523 7.70 -13.29 -7.30
CA TYR A 523 7.08 -12.79 -6.07
C TYR A 523 6.09 -13.83 -5.52
N ASN A 524 6.42 -14.49 -4.41
CA ASN A 524 5.55 -15.48 -3.76
C ASN A 524 4.32 -14.86 -3.04
N GLY A 525 3.32 -15.69 -2.81
CA GLY A 525 2.26 -15.48 -1.85
C GLY A 525 2.79 -15.43 -0.41
N THR A 526 1.99 -14.82 0.46
CA THR A 526 2.26 -14.81 1.91
C THR A 526 0.96 -15.11 2.63
N THR A 527 0.06 -14.13 2.77
CA THR A 527 -1.28 -14.36 3.33
C THR A 527 -2.06 -15.40 2.52
N THR A 528 -2.04 -15.30 1.19
CA THR A 528 -2.71 -16.25 0.29
C THR A 528 -2.20 -17.69 0.43
N THR A 529 -0.90 -17.86 0.74
CA THR A 529 -0.28 -19.16 1.01
C THR A 529 -0.73 -19.69 2.36
N CYS A 530 -0.70 -18.86 3.41
CA CYS A 530 -1.21 -19.25 4.73
C CYS A 530 -2.71 -19.59 4.72
N GLU A 531 -3.52 -18.84 3.98
CA GLU A 531 -4.95 -19.09 3.78
C GLU A 531 -5.18 -20.42 3.05
N ALA A 532 -4.41 -20.72 2.00
CA ALA A 532 -4.49 -22.01 1.30
C ALA A 532 -4.23 -23.18 2.26
N LEU A 533 -3.13 -23.11 3.02
CA LEU A 533 -2.79 -24.13 4.01
C LEU A 533 -3.87 -24.28 5.09
N TRP A 534 -4.40 -23.15 5.59
CA TRP A 534 -5.50 -23.11 6.56
C TRP A 534 -6.79 -23.76 6.03
N MET A 535 -7.06 -23.62 4.73
CA MET A 535 -8.21 -24.20 4.05
C MET A 535 -7.98 -25.64 3.55
N GLY A 536 -6.86 -26.28 3.91
CA GLY A 536 -6.60 -27.66 3.50
C GLY A 536 -5.88 -27.80 2.17
N VAL A 537 -5.52 -26.71 1.49
CA VAL A 537 -4.98 -26.79 0.12
C VAL A 537 -3.45 -26.84 0.18
N PRO A 538 -2.79 -27.92 -0.27
CA PRO A 538 -1.34 -27.95 -0.41
C PRO A 538 -0.88 -26.91 -1.42
N VAL A 539 0.24 -26.24 -1.13
CA VAL A 539 0.81 -25.20 -1.99
C VAL A 539 2.13 -25.70 -2.57
N VAL A 540 2.32 -25.51 -3.88
CA VAL A 540 3.62 -25.70 -4.54
C VAL A 540 4.25 -24.35 -4.78
N THR A 541 5.51 -24.18 -4.35
CA THR A 541 6.26 -22.92 -4.47
C THR A 541 7.60 -23.12 -5.17
N LEU A 542 8.13 -22.04 -5.75
CA LEU A 542 9.45 -22.00 -6.35
C LEU A 542 10.37 -21.16 -5.46
N ALA A 543 11.44 -21.77 -4.94
CA ALA A 543 12.45 -21.05 -4.16
C ALA A 543 13.42 -20.30 -5.08
N GLY A 544 13.20 -18.99 -5.23
CA GLY A 544 14.06 -18.12 -6.01
C GLY A 544 15.29 -17.60 -5.26
N ARG A 545 15.82 -16.47 -5.75
CA ARG A 545 17.15 -15.93 -5.35
C ARG A 545 17.13 -14.83 -4.29
N HIS A 546 15.98 -14.22 -4.01
CA HIS A 546 15.84 -13.09 -3.09
C HIS A 546 14.61 -13.27 -2.20
N HIS A 547 14.53 -12.50 -1.11
CA HIS A 547 13.55 -12.69 -0.04
C HIS A 547 12.13 -12.97 -0.56
N VAL A 548 11.61 -12.11 -1.42
CA VAL A 548 10.23 -12.19 -1.94
C VAL A 548 9.93 -13.46 -2.74
N ALA A 549 10.96 -14.08 -3.32
CA ALA A 549 10.91 -15.32 -4.08
C ALA A 549 11.13 -16.56 -3.19
N ARG A 550 11.28 -16.37 -1.88
CA ARG A 550 11.61 -17.43 -0.92
C ARG A 550 10.66 -17.46 0.28
N VAL A 551 9.72 -16.51 0.38
CA VAL A 551 8.71 -16.50 1.44
C VAL A 551 7.88 -17.78 1.41
N GLY A 552 7.48 -18.25 0.22
CA GLY A 552 6.76 -19.53 0.10
C GLY A 552 7.58 -20.70 0.64
N ALA A 553 8.87 -20.75 0.33
CA ALA A 553 9.78 -21.78 0.84
C ALA A 553 9.92 -21.74 2.37
N SER A 554 10.01 -20.55 2.97
CA SER A 554 10.00 -20.39 4.43
C SER A 554 8.72 -20.96 5.04
N LEU A 555 7.55 -20.53 4.54
CA LEU A 555 6.25 -20.98 5.03
C LEU A 555 6.10 -22.51 4.97
N LEU A 556 6.41 -23.12 3.82
CA LEU A 556 6.27 -24.57 3.65
C LEU A 556 7.23 -25.37 4.52
N THR A 557 8.48 -24.92 4.66
CA THR A 557 9.45 -25.57 5.55
C THR A 557 8.97 -25.56 7.01
N ARG A 558 8.31 -24.49 7.48
CA ARG A 558 7.76 -24.47 8.84
C ARG A 558 6.59 -25.43 9.05
N CYS A 559 5.92 -25.82 7.97
CA CYS A 559 4.86 -26.82 7.99
C CYS A 559 5.36 -28.25 7.70
N GLY A 560 6.68 -28.45 7.52
CA GLY A 560 7.27 -29.74 7.15
C GLY A 560 6.87 -30.21 5.74
N LEU A 561 6.81 -29.27 4.80
CA LEU A 561 6.38 -29.47 3.40
C LEU A 561 7.49 -29.11 2.41
N GLU A 562 8.75 -29.34 2.77
CA GLU A 562 9.92 -29.01 1.95
C GLU A 562 9.90 -29.72 0.58
N GLU A 563 9.21 -30.86 0.49
CA GLU A 563 9.08 -31.62 -0.75
C GLU A 563 8.14 -30.95 -1.76
N LEU A 564 7.38 -29.93 -1.34
CA LEU A 564 6.54 -29.11 -2.22
C LEU A 564 7.26 -27.85 -2.74
N ILE A 565 8.58 -27.76 -2.53
CA ILE A 565 9.42 -26.63 -2.95
C ILE A 565 10.23 -27.02 -4.21
N GLY A 566 9.89 -26.41 -5.34
CA GLY A 566 10.69 -26.45 -6.56
C GLY A 566 11.98 -25.63 -6.40
N ARG A 567 13.09 -26.12 -6.99
CA ARG A 567 14.39 -25.42 -7.03
C ARG A 567 14.60 -24.59 -8.29
N ASP A 568 13.86 -24.91 -9.34
CA ASP A 568 13.80 -24.23 -10.62
C ASP A 568 12.40 -24.45 -11.24
N GLU A 569 12.13 -23.84 -12.38
CA GLU A 569 10.82 -23.95 -13.05
C GLU A 569 10.45 -25.40 -13.40
N ALA A 570 11.43 -26.23 -13.78
CA ALA A 570 11.20 -27.62 -14.14
C ALA A 570 10.81 -28.45 -12.90
N GLY A 571 11.53 -28.26 -11.79
CA GLY A 571 11.23 -28.87 -10.50
C GLY A 571 9.88 -28.42 -9.94
N TYR A 572 9.52 -27.14 -10.10
CA TYR A 572 8.18 -26.63 -9.74
C TYR A 572 7.07 -27.38 -10.50
N VAL A 573 7.23 -27.52 -11.82
CA VAL A 573 6.27 -28.25 -12.66
C VAL A 573 6.22 -29.73 -12.29
N GLU A 574 7.37 -30.36 -12.04
CA GLU A 574 7.45 -31.76 -11.63
C GLU A 574 6.71 -32.02 -10.33
N VAL A 575 6.98 -31.22 -9.30
CA VAL A 575 6.32 -31.33 -7.98
C VAL A 575 4.80 -31.18 -8.12
N ALA A 576 4.34 -30.16 -8.86
CA ALA A 576 2.90 -29.94 -9.07
C ALA A 576 2.23 -31.06 -9.87
N ALA A 577 2.87 -31.55 -10.93
CA ALA A 577 2.34 -32.63 -11.76
C ALA A 577 2.30 -33.97 -11.01
N ALA A 578 3.36 -34.30 -10.26
CA ALA A 578 3.43 -35.49 -9.44
C ALA A 578 2.35 -35.49 -8.35
N LEU A 579 2.14 -34.34 -7.70
CA LEU A 579 1.08 -34.19 -6.70
C LEU A 579 -0.32 -34.36 -7.33
N ALA A 580 -0.57 -33.80 -8.50
CA ALA A 580 -1.82 -33.97 -9.23
C ALA A 580 -2.09 -35.43 -9.66
N GLY A 581 -1.04 -36.22 -9.86
CA GLY A 581 -1.13 -37.65 -10.21
C GLY A 581 -1.42 -38.58 -9.03
N ASP A 582 -1.34 -38.10 -7.78
CA ASP A 582 -1.45 -38.93 -6.57
C ASP A 582 -2.64 -38.48 -5.69
N LEU A 583 -3.84 -38.98 -6.02
CA LEU A 583 -5.08 -38.65 -5.31
C LEU A 583 -5.04 -39.06 -3.83
N LYS A 584 -4.34 -40.16 -3.50
CA LYS A 584 -4.21 -40.64 -2.12
C LYS A 584 -3.40 -39.63 -1.32
N ARG A 585 -2.29 -39.15 -1.88
CA ARG A 585 -1.47 -38.12 -1.27
C ARG A 585 -2.19 -36.78 -1.16
N LEU A 586 -2.93 -36.36 -2.19
CA LEU A 586 -3.76 -35.14 -2.13
C LEU A 586 -4.78 -35.20 -0.99
N SER A 587 -5.49 -36.32 -0.86
CA SER A 587 -6.46 -36.52 0.23
C SER A 587 -5.80 -36.47 1.60
N GLY A 588 -4.68 -37.19 1.78
CA GLY A 588 -3.92 -37.17 3.04
C GLY A 588 -3.33 -35.80 3.38
N LEU A 589 -2.82 -35.07 2.39
CA LEU A 589 -2.34 -33.70 2.59
C LEU A 589 -3.49 -32.80 3.02
N ARG A 590 -4.63 -32.83 2.30
CA ARG A 590 -5.77 -31.97 2.58
C ARG A 590 -6.34 -32.16 3.97
N GLN A 591 -6.57 -33.40 4.38
CA GLN A 591 -7.11 -33.73 5.71
C GLN A 591 -6.16 -33.30 6.84
N GLY A 592 -4.84 -33.39 6.64
CA GLY A 592 -3.84 -33.05 7.65
C GLY A 592 -3.33 -31.60 7.64
N MET A 593 -3.64 -30.82 6.60
CA MET A 593 -2.96 -29.53 6.36
C MET A 593 -3.20 -28.51 7.48
N ARG A 594 -4.45 -28.37 7.92
CA ARG A 594 -4.80 -27.42 8.99
C ARG A 594 -4.06 -27.76 10.29
N ALA A 595 -4.04 -29.04 10.67
CA ALA A 595 -3.32 -29.51 11.85
C ALA A 595 -1.79 -29.30 11.73
N ARG A 596 -1.21 -29.48 10.53
CA ARG A 596 0.22 -29.14 10.28
C ARG A 596 0.50 -27.65 10.49
N LEU A 597 -0.38 -26.78 10.00
CA LEU A 597 -0.25 -25.34 10.17
C LEU A 597 -0.40 -24.94 11.65
N GLU A 598 -1.40 -25.49 12.35
CA GLU A 598 -1.63 -25.30 13.80
C GLU A 598 -0.44 -25.75 14.65
N GLY A 599 0.20 -26.87 14.30
CA GLY A 599 1.39 -27.37 14.99
C GLY A 599 2.70 -26.68 14.59
N SER A 600 2.68 -25.77 13.62
CA SER A 600 3.88 -25.12 13.11
C SER A 600 4.29 -23.89 13.92
N ALA A 601 5.52 -23.41 13.69
CA ALA A 601 6.00 -22.17 14.29
C ALA A 601 5.21 -20.93 13.84
N LEU A 602 4.44 -21.01 12.74
CA LEU A 602 3.62 -19.89 12.26
C LEU A 602 2.46 -19.58 13.21
N LEU A 603 1.93 -20.58 13.93
CA LEU A 603 0.83 -20.39 14.89
C LEU A 603 1.30 -20.41 16.36
N ASP A 604 2.61 -20.61 16.62
CA ASP A 604 3.19 -20.38 17.95
C ASP A 604 3.46 -18.88 18.17
N HIS A 605 2.37 -18.13 18.41
CA HIS A 605 2.41 -16.68 18.61
C HIS A 605 3.32 -16.27 19.78
N ARG A 606 3.32 -17.04 20.88
CA ARG A 606 4.18 -16.80 22.06
C ARG A 606 5.64 -17.07 21.78
N GLY A 607 5.94 -18.17 21.08
CA GLY A 607 7.29 -18.49 20.64
C GLY A 607 7.86 -17.43 19.71
N PHE A 608 7.03 -16.91 18.79
CA PHE A 608 7.40 -15.81 17.92
C PHE A 608 7.67 -14.52 18.69
N ALA A 609 6.75 -14.10 19.57
CA ALA A 609 6.91 -12.89 20.38
C ALA A 609 8.21 -12.91 21.20
N ARG A 610 8.50 -14.02 21.89
CA ARG A 610 9.77 -14.19 22.62
C ARG A 610 11.01 -14.06 21.71
N SER A 611 10.96 -14.67 20.52
CA SER A 611 12.09 -14.59 19.57
C SER A 611 12.33 -13.14 19.10
N VAL A 612 11.26 -12.36 18.90
CA VAL A 612 11.34 -10.95 18.54
C VAL A 612 11.85 -10.11 19.71
N GLU A 613 11.38 -10.36 20.94
CA GLU A 613 11.81 -9.66 22.14
C GLU A 613 13.28 -9.91 22.48
N GLU A 614 13.76 -11.13 22.31
CA GLU A 614 15.18 -11.48 22.43
C GLU A 614 16.02 -10.69 21.41
N ALA A 615 15.56 -10.60 20.16
CA ALA A 615 16.21 -9.80 19.13
C ALA A 615 16.23 -8.30 19.48
N TYR A 616 15.10 -7.75 19.93
CA TYR A 616 15.03 -6.36 20.37
C TYR A 616 15.95 -6.07 21.57
N ARG A 617 15.99 -6.98 22.54
CA ARG A 617 16.88 -6.86 23.70
C ARG A 617 18.35 -6.89 23.27
N ALA A 618 18.71 -7.75 22.34
CA ALA A 618 20.07 -7.80 21.79
C ALA A 618 20.44 -6.49 21.07
N MET A 619 19.54 -5.95 20.25
CA MET A 619 19.77 -4.68 19.55
C MET A 619 19.92 -3.51 20.53
N TRP A 620 19.08 -3.48 21.56
CA TRP A 620 19.16 -2.47 22.61
C TRP A 620 20.50 -2.50 23.35
N ARG A 621 20.94 -3.69 23.78
CA ARG A 621 22.26 -3.89 24.41
C ARG A 621 23.42 -3.50 23.49
N GLY A 622 23.28 -3.75 22.18
CA GLY A 622 24.24 -3.28 21.17
C GLY A 622 24.37 -1.76 21.16
N TRP A 623 23.25 -1.05 21.17
CA TRP A 623 23.24 0.42 21.21
C TRP A 623 23.77 0.98 22.54
N THR A 624 23.34 0.46 23.69
CA THR A 624 23.74 0.99 25.00
C THR A 624 25.22 0.80 25.32
N SER A 625 25.85 -0.23 24.75
CA SER A 625 27.30 -0.47 24.84
C SER A 625 28.14 0.37 23.86
N GLY A 626 27.51 1.21 23.03
CA GLY A 626 28.18 2.03 22.02
C GLY A 626 28.55 1.25 20.74
N GLY A 627 28.09 0.01 20.62
CA GLY A 627 28.23 -0.79 19.40
C GLY A 627 27.18 -0.45 18.34
N ARG A 628 27.23 -1.19 17.22
CA ARG A 628 26.11 -1.21 16.27
C ARG A 628 24.98 -2.09 16.82
N PRO A 629 23.72 -1.67 16.71
CA PRO A 629 22.57 -2.48 17.13
C PRO A 629 22.47 -3.84 16.44
#